data_AF-A0A951T971-F1
#
_entry.id   AF-A0A951T971-F1
#
_cell.length_a   1.000
_cell.length_b   1.000
_cell.length_c   1.000
_cell.angle_alpha   90.00
_cell.angle_beta   90.00
_cell.angle_gamma   90.00
#
_symmetry.space_group_name_H-M   'P 1'
#
loop_
_entity.id
_entity.type
_entity.pdbx_description
1 polymer ?
#
loop_
_entity_poly.entity_id
_entity_poly.type
_entity_poly.pdbx_seq_one_letter_code
_entity_poly.pdbx_strand_id
1 'polypeptide(L)'
;MQHRPFVASIRLPLLASLAAATILDAGIAAAETWVITDQSHPTVGDADRHVLLDAPTRLEIELASGLPAAPEQATAVVQRRLKQGGTDLQRRIAAAYQGVTDAWSLG
;
A
#
# COMPACT_ATOMS: atom_id res chain seq x y z
N MET A 1 18.76 50.40 -60.33
CA MET A 1 17.35 50.36 -60.80
C MET A 1 16.94 48.88 -60.81
N GLN A 2 16.22 48.40 -59.79
CA GLN A 2 14.74 48.36 -59.72
C GLN A 2 14.22 47.08 -60.41
N HIS A 3 13.47 46.15 -59.83
CA HIS A 3 12.48 46.20 -58.74
C HIS A 3 12.33 44.85 -57.99
N ARG A 4 11.94 44.95 -56.71
CA ARG A 4 11.31 43.89 -55.88
C ARG A 4 9.91 43.58 -56.42
N PRO A 5 9.37 42.38 -56.20
CA PRO A 5 8.26 42.28 -55.21
C PRO A 5 8.34 40.94 -54.45
N PHE A 6 7.83 40.70 -53.25
CA PHE A 6 6.89 41.37 -52.37
C PHE A 6 7.18 40.75 -50.99
N VAL A 7 7.37 41.60 -49.97
CA VAL A 7 7.41 41.11 -48.59
C VAL A 7 5.98 40.75 -48.21
N ALA A 8 5.68 39.45 -48.11
CA ALA A 8 4.47 38.99 -47.45
C ALA A 8 4.80 38.72 -45.99
N SER A 9 4.34 39.64 -45.16
CA SER A 9 4.45 39.69 -43.71
C SER A 9 4.21 38.34 -43.02
N ILE A 10 5.15 37.99 -42.14
CA ILE A 10 4.99 36.98 -41.11
C ILE A 10 3.76 37.34 -40.27
N ARG A 11 2.73 36.50 -40.32
CA ARG A 11 1.73 36.40 -39.27
C ARG A 11 1.81 35.00 -38.71
N LEU A 12 2.33 34.91 -37.49
CA LEU A 12 2.23 33.74 -36.64
C LEU A 12 0.78 33.65 -36.16
N PRO A 13 0.09 32.53 -36.41
CA PRO A 13 -0.81 32.06 -35.36
C PRO A 13 -0.57 30.59 -35.06
N LEU A 14 -0.44 30.36 -33.76
CA LEU A 14 -1.07 29.24 -33.05
C LEU A 14 -0.54 27.83 -33.33
N LEU A 15 0.31 27.37 -32.42
CA LEU A 15 0.06 26.17 -31.60
C LEU A 15 -0.86 25.11 -32.23
N ALA A 16 -0.33 24.24 -33.09
CA ALA A 16 -0.91 22.91 -33.32
C ALA A 16 -0.03 22.13 -34.29
N SER A 17 0.99 21.45 -33.80
CA SER A 17 1.52 20.20 -34.37
C SER A 17 2.73 19.72 -33.56
N LEU A 18 2.50 19.38 -32.29
CA LEU A 18 3.35 18.41 -31.61
C LEU A 18 2.48 17.18 -31.39
N ALA A 19 2.32 16.38 -32.45
CA ALA A 19 1.78 15.04 -32.32
C ALA A 19 2.85 14.21 -31.59
N ALA A 20 2.81 14.26 -30.25
CA ALA A 20 3.56 13.37 -29.40
C ALA A 20 3.05 11.95 -29.65
N ALA A 21 3.84 11.14 -30.34
CA ALA A 21 3.63 9.71 -30.43
C ALA A 21 3.82 9.14 -29.02
N THR A 22 2.71 8.92 -28.31
CA THR A 22 2.73 8.13 -27.08
C THR A 22 2.94 6.68 -27.49
N ILE A 23 4.15 6.18 -27.30
CA ILE A 23 4.41 4.74 -27.29
C ILE A 23 3.62 4.22 -26.09
N LEU A 24 2.49 3.56 -26.35
CA LEU A 24 1.81 2.76 -25.35
C LEU A 24 2.70 1.54 -25.12
N ASP A 25 3.63 1.67 -24.17
CA ASP A 25 4.33 0.52 -23.63
C ASP A 25 3.26 -0.30 -22.89
N ALA A 26 2.70 -1.28 -23.60
CA ALA A 26 1.91 -2.32 -22.96
C ALA A 26 2.89 -3.20 -22.18
N GLY A 27 3.40 -2.65 -21.09
CA GLY A 27 4.13 -3.41 -20.10
C GLY A 27 3.30 -4.64 -19.78
N ILE A 28 3.91 -5.81 -19.87
CA ILE A 28 3.31 -7.04 -19.39
C ILE A 28 3.00 -6.77 -17.92
N ALA A 29 1.73 -6.54 -17.58
CA ALA A 29 1.33 -6.39 -16.19
C ALA A 29 1.62 -7.74 -15.54
N ALA A 30 2.70 -7.81 -14.76
CA ALA A 30 2.96 -8.97 -13.94
C ALA A 30 1.75 -9.14 -13.01
N ALA A 31 1.17 -10.33 -12.99
CA ALA A 31 0.10 -10.63 -12.05
C ALA A 31 0.71 -10.59 -10.65
N GLU A 32 0.25 -9.66 -9.82
CA GLU A 32 0.67 -9.57 -8.42
C GLU A 32 0.27 -10.87 -7.71
N THR A 33 1.25 -11.57 -7.14
CA THR A 33 1.05 -12.83 -6.44
C THR A 33 0.88 -12.55 -4.95
N TRP A 34 -0.29 -12.94 -4.42
CA TRP A 34 -0.62 -12.81 -3.01
C TRP A 34 -0.61 -14.17 -2.34
N VAL A 35 0.07 -14.28 -1.21
CA VAL A 35 0.01 -15.43 -0.32
C VAL A 35 -0.82 -15.06 0.90
N ILE A 36 -2.00 -15.66 1.00
CA ILE A 36 -2.91 -15.50 2.14
C ILE A 36 -2.89 -16.82 2.93
N THR A 37 -2.35 -16.79 4.14
CA THR A 37 -2.16 -17.98 4.97
C THR A 37 -2.29 -17.63 6.46
N ASP A 38 -1.97 -18.56 7.35
CA ASP A 38 -1.79 -18.35 8.79
C ASP A 38 -0.36 -18.75 9.22
N GLN A 39 0.01 -18.51 10.48
CA GLN A 39 1.35 -18.84 10.97
C GLN A 39 1.61 -20.36 11.05
N SER A 40 0.55 -21.17 11.23
CA SER A 40 0.66 -22.62 11.32
C SER A 40 0.91 -23.31 9.98
N HIS A 41 0.66 -22.60 8.87
CA HIS A 41 0.88 -23.06 7.51
C HIS A 41 1.91 -22.18 6.78
N PRO A 42 3.21 -22.27 7.13
CA PRO A 42 4.25 -21.50 6.47
C PRO A 42 4.37 -21.91 5.00
N THR A 43 4.43 -20.91 4.13
CA THR A 43 4.56 -21.09 2.68
C THR A 43 6.00 -20.87 2.23
N VAL A 44 6.43 -21.60 1.20
CA VAL A 44 7.75 -21.46 0.58
C VAL A 44 7.58 -20.85 -0.81
N GLY A 45 8.40 -19.86 -1.17
CA GLY A 45 8.36 -19.17 -2.47
C GLY A 45 8.31 -17.65 -2.33
N ASP A 46 8.53 -16.96 -3.44
CA ASP A 46 8.40 -15.50 -3.51
C ASP A 46 6.95 -15.12 -3.81
N ALA A 47 6.46 -14.11 -3.10
CA ALA A 47 5.19 -13.45 -3.40
C ALA A 47 5.36 -11.94 -3.21
N ASP A 48 4.61 -11.17 -4.00
CA ASP A 48 4.60 -9.71 -3.90
C ASP A 48 4.00 -9.25 -2.56
N ARG A 49 3.09 -10.05 -1.99
CA ARG A 49 2.49 -9.80 -0.68
C ARG A 49 2.20 -11.07 0.09
N HIS A 50 2.49 -11.02 1.39
CA HIS A 50 2.09 -12.04 2.37
C HIS A 50 1.08 -11.46 3.36
N VAL A 51 -0.08 -12.10 3.47
CA VAL A 51 -1.11 -11.80 4.47
C VAL A 51 -1.24 -12.98 5.41
N LEU A 52 -1.04 -12.72 6.70
CA LEU A 52 -1.34 -13.67 7.77
C LEU A 52 -2.70 -13.36 8.36
N LEU A 53 -3.68 -14.22 8.12
CA LEU A 53 -5.06 -14.05 8.59
C LEU A 53 -5.18 -14.10 10.12
N ASP A 54 -4.25 -14.79 10.78
CA ASP A 54 -4.18 -14.92 12.24
C ASP A 54 -3.36 -13.79 12.92
N ALA A 55 -2.81 -12.84 12.16
CA ALA A 55 -2.01 -11.75 12.71
C ALA A 55 -2.78 -10.89 13.73
N PRO A 56 -4.05 -10.51 13.54
CA PRO A 56 -4.82 -9.77 14.54
C PRO A 56 -4.99 -10.56 15.83
N THR A 57 -5.44 -11.82 15.74
CA THR A 57 -5.64 -12.70 16.90
C THR A 57 -4.34 -12.91 17.69
N ARG A 58 -3.21 -13.02 17.00
CA ARG A 58 -1.90 -13.13 17.68
C ARG A 58 -1.51 -11.86 18.42
N LEU A 59 -1.78 -10.67 17.85
CA LEU A 59 -1.58 -9.41 18.55
C LEU A 59 -2.46 -9.31 19.79
N GLU A 60 -3.71 -9.76 19.70
CA GLU A 60 -4.63 -9.81 20.85
C GLU A 60 -4.10 -10.75 21.95
N ILE A 61 -3.62 -11.95 21.59
CA ILE A 61 -3.01 -12.90 22.53
C ILE A 61 -1.76 -12.30 23.19
N GLU A 62 -0.91 -11.62 22.41
CA GLU A 62 0.28 -10.93 22.93
C GLU A 62 -0.12 -9.84 23.94
N LEU A 63 -1.09 -8.99 23.58
CA LEU A 63 -1.58 -7.93 24.44
C LEU A 63 -2.31 -8.45 25.68
N ALA A 64 -2.99 -9.59 25.57
CA ALA A 64 -3.73 -10.25 26.65
C ALA A 64 -2.87 -11.19 27.51
N SER A 65 -1.60 -11.39 27.15
CA SER A 65 -0.72 -12.31 27.87
C SER A 65 -0.57 -11.94 29.35
N GLY A 66 -0.86 -12.86 30.27
CA GLY A 66 -0.66 -12.64 31.70
C GLY A 66 -1.44 -11.46 32.30
N LEU A 67 -2.63 -11.15 31.77
CA LEU A 67 -3.49 -10.13 32.38
C LEU A 67 -3.99 -10.59 33.76
N PRO A 68 -4.09 -9.68 34.75
CA PRO A 68 -4.70 -9.97 36.05
C PRO A 68 -6.21 -10.19 35.91
N ALA A 69 -6.81 -10.95 36.83
CA ALA A 69 -8.26 -11.21 36.83
C ALA A 69 -9.11 -9.96 37.10
N ALA A 70 -8.53 -8.95 37.80
CA ALA A 70 -9.21 -7.70 38.07
C ALA A 70 -9.29 -6.81 36.81
N PRO A 71 -10.48 -6.48 36.28
CA PRO A 71 -10.64 -5.79 34.98
C PRO A 71 -9.95 -4.42 34.91
N GLU A 72 -9.98 -3.65 36.00
CA GLU A 72 -9.31 -2.34 36.04
C GLU A 72 -7.79 -2.48 35.92
N GLN A 73 -7.22 -3.48 36.60
CA GLN A 73 -5.79 -3.77 36.54
C GLN A 73 -5.40 -4.30 35.15
N ALA A 74 -6.24 -5.14 34.55
CA ALA A 74 -6.03 -5.66 33.20
C ALA A 74 -6.01 -4.53 32.16
N THR A 75 -6.98 -3.62 32.25
CA THR A 75 -7.04 -2.42 31.41
C THR A 75 -5.77 -1.57 31.56
N ALA A 76 -5.32 -1.33 32.80
CA ALA A 76 -4.10 -0.58 33.06
C ALA A 76 -2.85 -1.26 32.46
N VAL A 77 -2.78 -2.60 32.49
CA VAL A 77 -1.68 -3.36 31.88
C VAL A 77 -1.71 -3.25 30.37
N VAL A 78 -2.86 -3.46 29.71
CA VAL A 78 -2.99 -3.33 28.26
C VAL A 78 -2.65 -1.91 27.80
N GLN A 79 -3.19 -0.88 28.46
CA GLN A 79 -2.87 0.51 28.12
C GLN A 79 -1.38 0.83 28.26
N ARG A 80 -0.73 0.27 29.29
CA ARG A 80 0.71 0.43 29.47
C ARG A 80 1.48 -0.23 28.33
N ARG A 81 1.10 -1.46 27.93
CA ARG A 81 1.72 -2.17 26.80
C ARG A 81 1.55 -1.42 25.48
N LEU A 82 0.35 -0.90 25.23
CA LEU A 82 0.07 -0.07 24.06
C LEU A 82 0.96 1.19 24.03
N LYS A 83 1.11 1.87 25.18
CA LYS A 83 2.00 3.04 25.30
C LYS A 83 3.47 2.67 25.11
N GLN A 84 3.92 1.57 25.70
CA GLN A 84 5.31 1.10 25.61
C GLN A 84 5.68 0.65 24.19
N GLY A 85 4.77 -0.02 23.48
CA GLY A 85 4.98 -0.44 22.10
C GLY A 85 5.01 0.71 21.10
N GLY A 86 4.41 1.86 21.45
CA GLY A 86 4.51 3.11 20.70
C GLY A 86 4.15 2.96 19.21
N THR A 87 4.86 3.70 18.36
CA THR A 87 4.62 3.72 16.91
C THR A 87 4.83 2.36 16.24
N ASP A 88 5.75 1.53 16.75
CA ASP A 88 5.99 0.22 16.17
C ASP A 88 4.78 -0.70 16.34
N LEU A 89 4.26 -0.80 17.56
CA LEU A 89 3.06 -1.57 17.84
C LEU A 89 1.84 -1.00 17.10
N GLN A 90 1.71 0.31 16.99
CA GLN A 90 0.65 0.93 16.19
C GLN A 90 0.72 0.51 14.72
N ARG A 91 1.92 0.49 14.13
CA ARG A 91 2.12 0.04 12.74
C ARG A 91 1.80 -1.44 12.58
N ARG A 92 2.21 -2.28 13.55
CA ARG A 92 1.90 -3.72 13.56
C ARG A 92 0.40 -3.98 13.65
N ILE A 93 -0.31 -3.25 14.51
CA ILE A 93 -1.78 -3.31 14.62
C ILE A 93 -2.43 -2.91 13.28
N ALA A 94 -2.03 -1.76 12.72
CA ALA A 94 -2.57 -1.29 11.44
C ALA A 94 -2.35 -2.31 10.32
N ALA A 95 -1.13 -2.82 10.19
CA ALA A 95 -0.78 -3.81 9.17
C ALA A 95 -1.56 -5.13 9.32
N ALA A 96 -1.77 -5.61 10.55
CA ALA A 96 -2.49 -6.86 10.80
C ALA A 96 -3.97 -6.76 10.36
N TYR A 97 -4.67 -5.69 10.73
CA TYR A 97 -6.07 -5.52 10.34
C TYR A 97 -6.23 -5.12 8.87
N GLN A 98 -5.32 -4.30 8.35
CA GLN A 98 -5.30 -3.98 6.92
C GLN A 98 -5.08 -5.24 6.08
N GLY A 99 -4.16 -6.12 6.46
CA GLY A 99 -3.92 -7.37 5.73
C GLY A 99 -5.18 -8.22 5.58
N VAL A 100 -5.96 -8.40 6.65
CA VAL A 100 -7.24 -9.13 6.60
C VAL A 100 -8.26 -8.41 5.70
N THR A 101 -8.31 -7.08 5.76
CA THR A 101 -9.21 -6.27 4.92
C THR A 101 -8.84 -6.39 3.45
N ASP A 102 -7.55 -6.29 3.14
CA ASP A 102 -7.00 -6.44 1.80
C ASP A 102 -7.31 -7.85 1.25
N ALA A 103 -7.09 -8.91 2.03
CA ALA A 103 -7.42 -10.28 1.64
C ALA A 103 -8.92 -10.49 1.38
N TRP A 104 -9.79 -9.91 2.20
CA TRP A 104 -11.24 -9.98 1.99
C TRP A 104 -11.67 -9.24 0.73
N SER A 105 -10.99 -8.15 0.35
CA SER A 105 -11.34 -7.38 -0.86
C SER A 105 -11.07 -8.11 -2.19
N LEU A 106 -10.31 -9.22 -2.15
CA LEU A 106 -9.91 -9.99 -3.33
C LEU A 106 -10.89 -11.09 -3.75
N GLY A 107 -11.92 -11.39 -2.94
CA GLY A 107 -12.88 -12.47 -3.19
C GLY A 107 -14.29 -12.15 -2.71
#